data_AF-A0A372P0D8-F1
#
_entry.id   AF-A0A372P0D8-F1
#
_cell.length_a   1.000
_cell.length_b   1.000
_cell.length_c   1.000
_cell.angle_alpha   90.00
_cell.angle_beta   90.00
_cell.angle_gamma   90.00
#
_symmetry.space_group_name_H-M   'P 1'
#
loop_
_entity.id
_entity.type
_entity.pdbx_description
1 polymer ?
#
loop_
_entity_poly.entity_id
_entity_poly.type
_entity_poly.pdbx_seq_one_letter_code
_entity_poly.pdbx_strand_id
1 'polypeptide(L)'
;MNLRKRNRGASAEVHTSAMNDIMFFLLLFFLIASTVTNPNVVKLMLPKSSSGQSVSKKTINVSIDKNLVYTIDKKQVPVDQLQPTLQSYKSMASELTIVLYVDRTVAIQDVVAVMDIAQKLNIKMVLATEPKA
;
A
#
# COMPACT_ATOMS: atom_id res chain seq x y z
N MET A 1 27.69 -6.80 -78.93
CA MET A 1 28.13 -6.32 -77.60
C MET A 1 27.51 -7.22 -76.54
N ASN A 2 28.35 -7.93 -75.77
CA ASN A 2 27.89 -8.93 -74.80
C ASN A 2 28.07 -8.36 -73.38
N LEU A 3 26.97 -7.91 -72.76
CA LEU A 3 26.98 -7.28 -71.44
C LEU A 3 27.00 -8.36 -70.35
N ARG A 4 28.19 -8.63 -69.79
CA ARG A 4 28.35 -9.51 -68.63
C ARG A 4 27.80 -8.83 -67.37
N LYS A 5 26.67 -9.34 -66.85
CA LYS A 5 26.06 -8.93 -65.58
C LYS A 5 26.92 -9.41 -64.41
N ARG A 6 27.62 -8.48 -63.75
CA ARG A 6 28.40 -8.77 -62.53
C ARG A 6 27.46 -8.81 -61.33
N ASN A 7 27.02 -10.00 -60.93
CA ASN A 7 26.42 -10.21 -59.61
C ASN A 7 27.50 -9.98 -58.54
N ARG A 8 27.58 -8.75 -58.01
CA ARG A 8 28.21 -8.52 -56.71
C ARG A 8 27.22 -9.03 -55.67
N GLY A 9 27.56 -10.15 -55.03
CA GLY A 9 26.80 -10.65 -53.89
C GLY A 9 26.72 -9.56 -52.84
N ALA A 10 25.52 -9.02 -52.61
CA ALA A 10 25.22 -8.30 -51.40
C ALA A 10 25.15 -9.35 -50.29
N SER A 11 26.28 -9.60 -49.64
CA SER A 11 26.29 -10.32 -48.37
C SER A 11 25.48 -9.48 -47.38
N ALA A 12 24.36 -10.03 -46.90
CA ALA A 12 23.66 -9.46 -45.76
C ALA A 12 24.57 -9.59 -44.53
N GLU A 13 25.34 -8.55 -44.25
CA GLU A 13 26.16 -8.47 -43.05
C GLU A 13 25.24 -8.26 -41.85
N VAL A 14 25.09 -9.29 -41.02
CA VAL A 14 24.39 -9.16 -39.74
C VAL A 14 25.34 -8.46 -38.78
N HIS A 15 25.01 -7.23 -38.38
CA HIS A 15 25.76 -6.48 -37.37
C HIS A 15 25.55 -7.09 -35.98
N THR A 16 26.23 -8.21 -35.69
CA THR A 16 26.16 -8.93 -34.42
C THR A 16 26.79 -8.17 -33.25
N SER A 17 27.63 -7.17 -33.52
CA SER A 17 28.19 -6.28 -32.50
C SER A 17 27.10 -5.48 -31.77
N ALA A 18 26.15 -4.91 -32.52
CA ALA A 18 25.03 -4.16 -31.96
C ALA A 18 24.04 -5.06 -31.20
N MET A 19 23.98 -6.35 -31.53
CA MET A 19 23.08 -7.31 -30.88
C MET A 19 23.45 -7.52 -29.41
N ASN A 20 24.75 -7.61 -29.09
CA ASN A 20 25.21 -7.81 -27.71
C ASN A 20 24.83 -6.62 -26.81
N ASP A 21 25.00 -5.40 -27.31
CA ASP A 21 24.70 -4.17 -26.55
C ASP A 21 23.20 -4.05 -26.25
N ILE A 22 22.34 -4.39 -27.21
CA ILE A 22 20.88 -4.40 -27.00
C ILE A 22 20.49 -5.40 -25.91
N MET A 23 21.10 -6.59 -25.89
CA MET A 23 20.85 -7.58 -24.85
C MET A 23 21.28 -7.08 -23.46
N PHE A 24 22.44 -6.43 -23.36
CA PHE A 24 22.92 -5.84 -22.11
C PHE A 24 21.98 -4.75 -21.57
N PHE A 25 21.56 -3.81 -22.43
CA PHE A 25 20.62 -2.76 -22.02
C PHE A 25 19.25 -3.29 -21.61
N LEU A 26 18.74 -4.33 -22.28
CA LEU A 26 17.50 -4.98 -21.89
C LEU A 26 17.59 -5.64 -20.51
N LEU A 27 18.69 -6.34 -20.22
CA LEU A 27 18.93 -6.94 -18.91
C LEU A 27 19.04 -5.88 -17.81
N LEU A 28 19.77 -4.79 -18.06
CA LEU A 28 19.89 -3.69 -17.11
C LEU A 28 18.54 -3.00 -16.85
N PHE A 29 17.74 -2.77 -17.91
CA PHE A 29 16.40 -2.21 -17.78
C PHE A 29 15.48 -3.13 -16.96
N PHE A 30 15.45 -4.44 -17.23
CA PHE A 30 14.66 -5.39 -16.45
C PHE A 30 15.10 -5.46 -14.99
N LEU A 31 16.41 -5.39 -14.73
CA LEU A 31 16.95 -5.37 -13.37
C LEU A 31 16.45 -4.14 -12.60
N ILE A 32 16.57 -2.94 -13.17
CA ILE A 32 16.11 -1.70 -12.55
C ILE A 32 14.59 -1.71 -12.39
N ALA A 33 13.84 -2.07 -13.45
CA ALA A 33 12.38 -2.11 -13.42
C ALA A 33 11.83 -3.14 -12.43
N SER A 34 12.51 -4.28 -12.22
CA SER A 34 12.13 -5.29 -11.22
C SER A 34 12.18 -4.75 -9.79
N THR A 35 13.03 -3.75 -9.51
CA THR A 35 13.10 -3.13 -8.18
C THR A 35 12.00 -2.09 -7.96
N VAL A 36 11.36 -1.61 -9.03
CA VAL A 36 10.20 -0.69 -8.96
C VAL A 36 8.93 -1.51 -8.72
N THR A 37 8.89 -2.20 -7.58
CA THR A 37 7.63 -2.73 -7.04
C THR A 37 7.12 -1.78 -5.97
N ASN A 38 5.92 -1.28 -6.22
CA ASN A 38 5.18 -0.28 -5.46
C ASN A 38 5.36 -0.39 -3.92
N PRO A 39 5.84 0.67 -3.23
CA PRO A 39 6.06 0.64 -1.79
C PRO A 39 4.77 0.60 -0.94
N ASN A 40 3.58 0.64 -1.56
CA ASN A 40 2.30 0.65 -0.84
C ASN A 40 1.58 -0.70 -0.77
N VAL A 41 2.20 -1.82 -1.15
CA VAL A 41 1.61 -3.14 -0.91
C VAL A 41 2.05 -3.62 0.47
N VAL A 42 1.42 -3.06 1.51
CA VAL A 42 1.36 -3.74 2.80
C VAL A 42 0.62 -5.05 2.55
N LYS A 43 1.37 -6.12 2.26
CA LYS A 43 0.89 -7.50 2.34
C LYS A 43 0.38 -7.67 3.78
N LEU A 44 -0.91 -7.52 3.98
CA LEU A 44 -1.63 -8.05 5.13
C LEU A 44 -1.50 -9.57 5.03
N MET A 45 -0.35 -10.11 5.43
CA MET A 45 -0.20 -11.54 5.68
C MET A 45 -1.11 -11.84 6.86
N LEU A 46 -2.29 -12.36 6.57
CA LEU A 46 -3.10 -13.04 7.57
C LEU A 46 -2.26 -14.23 8.07
N PRO A 47 -1.85 -14.27 9.34
CA PRO A 47 -1.11 -15.41 9.86
C PRO A 47 -2.06 -16.61 9.84
N LYS A 48 -1.80 -17.56 8.93
CA LYS A 48 -2.44 -18.88 8.98
C LYS A 48 -1.88 -19.60 10.19
N SER A 49 -2.63 -19.61 11.29
CA SER A 49 -2.28 -20.42 12.45
C SER A 49 -2.43 -21.90 12.11
N SER A 50 -1.45 -22.71 12.52
CA SER A 50 -1.43 -24.18 12.39
C SER A 50 -2.53 -24.88 13.23
N SER A 51 -3.36 -24.12 13.94
CA SER A 51 -4.49 -24.60 14.73
C SER A 51 -5.79 -23.91 14.28
N GLY A 52 -6.33 -24.31 13.14
CA GLY A 52 -7.77 -24.38 12.84
C GLY A 52 -8.70 -23.16 12.95
N GLN A 53 -8.32 -22.02 13.53
CA GLN A 53 -9.13 -20.79 13.53
C GLN A 53 -8.37 -19.69 12.78
N SER A 54 -8.82 -19.42 11.56
CA SER A 54 -8.48 -18.18 10.85
C SER A 54 -9.12 -17.01 11.60
N VAL A 55 -8.45 -16.50 12.62
CA VAL A 55 -8.82 -15.25 13.30
C VAL A 55 -8.75 -14.14 12.25
N SER A 56 -9.89 -13.62 11.83
CA SER A 56 -9.97 -12.51 10.89
C SER A 56 -9.40 -11.26 11.59
N LYS A 57 -8.16 -10.91 11.23
CA LYS A 57 -7.49 -9.71 11.71
C LYS A 57 -7.78 -8.58 10.74
N LYS A 58 -8.51 -7.56 11.18
CA LYS A 58 -8.83 -6.37 10.39
C LYS A 58 -8.12 -5.17 10.98
N THR A 59 -7.51 -4.37 10.11
CA THR A 59 -6.94 -3.07 10.49
C THR A 59 -7.77 -1.99 9.82
N ILE A 60 -8.15 -0.96 10.57
CA ILE A 60 -8.89 0.20 10.06
C ILE A 60 -8.12 1.48 10.37
N ASN A 61 -8.18 2.44 9.45
CA ASN A 61 -7.55 3.73 9.63
C ASN A 61 -8.60 4.72 10.13
N VAL A 62 -8.36 5.32 11.29
CA VAL A 62 -9.18 6.40 11.84
C VAL A 62 -8.33 7.66 11.78
N SER A 63 -8.87 8.77 11.27
CA SER A 63 -8.15 10.05 11.24
C SER A 63 -8.96 11.16 11.88
N ILE A 64 -8.26 12.12 12.49
CA ILE A 64 -8.81 13.37 13.03
C ILE A 64 -8.05 14.54 12.39
N ASP A 65 -8.76 15.33 11.59
CA ASP A 65 -8.21 16.56 10.99
C ASP A 65 -8.32 17.75 11.96
N LYS A 66 -7.61 18.85 11.67
CA LYS A 66 -7.61 20.11 12.44
C LYS A 66 -8.99 20.72 12.67
N ASN A 67 -9.95 20.41 11.79
CA ASN A 67 -11.33 20.87 11.86
C ASN A 67 -12.23 19.93 12.68
N LEU A 68 -11.66 18.99 13.44
CA LEU A 68 -12.38 17.91 14.14
C LEU A 68 -13.25 17.07 13.20
N VAL A 69 -12.75 16.86 11.98
CA VAL A 69 -13.38 15.97 11.01
C VAL A 69 -12.82 14.58 11.21
N TYR A 70 -13.69 13.66 11.63
CA TYR A 70 -13.36 12.27 11.85
C TYR A 70 -13.57 11.47 10.58
N THR A 71 -12.60 10.64 10.21
CA THR A 71 -12.75 9.73 9.07
C THR A 71 -12.38 8.30 9.46
N ILE A 72 -13.09 7.33 8.90
CA ILE A 72 -12.79 5.89 9.00
C ILE A 72 -12.59 5.37 7.58
N ASP A 73 -11.42 4.80 7.29
CA ASP A 73 -11.04 4.30 5.96
C ASP A 73 -11.34 5.33 4.84
N LYS A 74 -11.02 6.61 5.10
CA LYS A 74 -11.26 7.78 4.22
C LYS A 74 -12.72 8.19 4.04
N LYS A 75 -13.66 7.59 4.77
CA LYS A 75 -15.06 8.04 4.81
C LYS A 75 -15.26 8.95 6.00
N GLN A 76 -15.82 10.13 5.77
CA GLN A 76 -16.18 11.04 6.86
C GLN A 76 -17.30 10.43 7.70
N VAL A 77 -17.13 10.45 9.01
CA VAL A 77 -18.10 9.92 9.97
C VAL A 77 -18.35 10.99 11.04
N PRO A 78 -19.61 11.36 11.30
CA PRO A 78 -19.94 12.24 12.43
C PRO A 78 -19.47 11.64 13.76
N VAL A 79 -19.14 12.49 14.73
CA VAL A 79 -18.67 12.06 16.07
C VAL A 79 -19.65 11.09 16.72
N ASP A 80 -20.95 11.41 16.66
CA ASP A 80 -22.02 10.59 17.24
C ASP A 80 -22.11 9.20 16.59
N GLN A 81 -21.66 9.09 15.35
CA GLN A 81 -21.64 7.83 14.58
C GLN A 81 -20.31 7.08 14.69
N LEU A 82 -19.29 7.65 15.31
CA LEU A 82 -17.97 7.03 15.42
C LEU A 82 -18.02 5.72 16.20
N GLN A 83 -18.63 5.74 17.39
CA GLN A 83 -18.80 4.56 18.24
C GLN A 83 -19.60 3.43 17.56
N PRO A 84 -20.83 3.66 17.04
CA PRO A 84 -21.60 2.58 16.42
C PRO A 84 -20.92 2.05 15.15
N THR A 85 -20.22 2.92 14.40
CA THR A 85 -19.44 2.48 13.24
C THR A 85 -18.31 1.55 13.67
N LEU A 86 -17.49 1.93 14.65
CA LEU A 86 -16.42 1.08 15.19
C LEU A 86 -16.94 -0.24 15.76
N GLN A 87 -18.10 -0.23 16.41
CA GLN A 87 -18.75 -1.44 16.91
C GLN A 87 -19.16 -2.39 15.77
N SER A 88 -19.66 -1.86 14.64
CA SER A 88 -19.96 -2.67 13.45
C SER A 88 -18.70 -3.29 12.85
N TYR A 89 -17.57 -2.57 12.85
CA TYR A 89 -16.30 -3.11 12.39
C TYR A 89 -15.78 -4.22 13.32
N LYS A 90 -16.00 -4.08 14.64
CA LYS A 90 -15.64 -5.08 15.62
C LYS A 90 -16.50 -6.35 15.49
N SER A 91 -17.79 -6.25 15.18
CA SER A 91 -18.63 -7.44 14.99
C SER A 91 -18.26 -8.24 13.75
N MET A 92 -17.65 -7.60 12.74
CA MET A 92 -17.20 -8.25 11.51
C MET A 92 -15.82 -8.95 11.64
N ALA A 93 -15.02 -8.66 12.66
CA ALA A 93 -13.66 -9.18 12.80
C ALA A 93 -13.36 -9.60 14.25
N SER A 94 -12.81 -10.80 14.43
CA SER A 94 -12.45 -11.30 15.77
C SER A 94 -11.31 -10.51 16.41
N GLU A 95 -10.41 -9.96 15.59
CA GLU A 95 -9.37 -9.03 16.04
C GLU A 95 -9.42 -7.76 15.17
N LEU A 96 -9.84 -6.65 15.75
CA LEU A 96 -9.80 -5.33 15.12
C LEU A 96 -8.63 -4.52 15.70
N THR A 97 -7.86 -3.88 14.84
CA THR A 97 -6.82 -2.92 15.21
C THR A 97 -7.13 -1.58 14.56
N ILE A 98 -7.12 -0.50 15.33
CA ILE A 98 -7.28 0.87 14.85
C ILE A 98 -5.90 1.51 14.74
N VAL A 99 -5.59 2.08 13.56
CA VAL A 99 -4.48 3.01 13.41
C VAL A 99 -5.07 4.43 13.43
N LEU A 100 -4.76 5.18 14.48
CA LEU A 100 -5.27 6.53 14.69
C LEU A 100 -4.25 7.55 14.16
N TYR A 101 -4.64 8.30 13.14
CA TYR A 101 -3.91 9.44 12.60
C TYR A 101 -4.50 10.72 13.16
N VAL A 102 -3.66 11.56 13.76
CA VAL A 102 -4.12 12.80 14.37
C VAL A 102 -3.27 13.95 13.83
N ASP A 103 -3.94 14.99 13.35
CA ASP A 103 -3.27 16.25 13.02
C ASP A 103 -2.67 16.88 14.29
N ARG A 104 -1.48 17.48 14.16
CA ARG A 104 -0.73 18.03 15.31
C ARG A 104 -1.46 19.15 16.04
N THR A 105 -2.42 19.80 15.39
CA THR A 105 -3.20 20.91 15.95
C THR A 105 -4.39 20.45 16.78
N VAL A 106 -4.76 19.16 16.72
CA VAL A 106 -5.88 18.60 17.47
C VAL A 106 -5.53 18.54 18.96
N ALA A 107 -6.48 18.97 19.80
CA ALA A 107 -6.28 18.94 21.24
C ALA A 107 -6.24 17.48 21.75
N ILE A 108 -5.38 17.23 22.73
CA ILE A 108 -5.21 15.90 23.33
C ILE A 108 -6.54 15.35 23.87
N GLN A 109 -7.43 16.22 24.36
CA GLN A 109 -8.76 15.81 24.83
C GLN A 109 -9.57 15.05 23.77
N ASP A 110 -9.49 15.48 22.51
CA ASP A 110 -10.27 14.90 21.41
C ASP A 110 -9.70 13.54 21.00
N VAL A 111 -8.38 13.39 21.11
CA VAL A 111 -7.69 12.11 20.95
C VAL A 111 -8.09 11.13 22.04
N VAL A 112 -8.07 11.58 23.30
CA VAL A 112 -8.45 10.77 24.46
C VAL A 112 -9.89 10.28 24.34
N ALA A 113 -10.81 11.12 23.86
CA ALA A 113 -12.20 10.71 23.63
C ALA A 113 -12.32 9.52 22.65
N VAL A 114 -11.52 9.52 21.58
CA VAL A 114 -11.49 8.39 20.63
C VAL A 114 -10.81 7.16 21.24
N MET A 115 -9.73 7.36 22.01
CA MET A 115 -9.06 6.28 22.75
C MET A 115 -10.00 5.61 23.75
N ASP A 116 -10.80 6.38 24.48
CA ASP A 116 -11.79 5.87 25.44
C ASP A 116 -12.86 5.02 24.75
N ILE A 117 -13.34 5.45 23.58
CA ILE A 117 -14.30 4.66 22.79
C ILE A 117 -13.68 3.33 22.37
N ALA A 118 -12.45 3.35 21.85
CA ALA A 118 -11.76 2.12 21.45
C ALA A 118 -11.49 1.18 22.63
N GLN A 119 -11.12 1.73 23.79
CA GLN A 119 -10.88 0.98 25.01
C GLN A 119 -12.17 0.35 25.56
N LYS A 120 -13.28 1.09 25.58
CA LYS A 120 -14.62 0.55 25.92
C LYS A 120 -15.02 -0.60 24.99
N LEU A 121 -14.66 -0.49 23.71
CA LEU A 121 -14.87 -1.53 22.73
C LEU A 121 -13.78 -2.61 22.76
N ASN A 122 -12.81 -2.57 23.67
CA ASN A 122 -11.69 -3.53 23.74
C ASN A 122 -11.01 -3.75 22.38
N ILE A 123 -10.81 -2.66 21.63
CA ILE A 123 -10.15 -2.64 20.32
C ILE A 123 -8.70 -2.19 20.54
N LYS A 124 -7.74 -2.90 19.94
CA LYS A 124 -6.34 -2.49 19.99
C LYS A 124 -6.15 -1.22 19.16
N MET A 125 -5.46 -0.23 19.70
CA MET A 125 -5.18 1.02 18.99
C MET A 125 -3.69 1.29 18.92
N VAL A 126 -3.24 1.82 17.78
CA VAL A 126 -1.90 2.36 17.58
C VAL A 126 -2.04 3.81 17.14
N LEU A 127 -1.36 4.73 17.82
CA LEU A 127 -1.26 6.12 17.41
C LEU A 127 -0.18 6.24 16.33
N ALA A 128 -0.56 6.67 15.14
CA ALA A 128 0.34 7.02 14.06
C ALA A 128 0.45 8.54 13.98
N THR A 129 1.68 9.04 14.00
CA THR A 129 1.96 10.44 13.73
C THR A 129 2.54 10.53 12.33
N GLU A 130 2.13 11.54 11.55
CA GLU A 130 2.74 11.75 10.25
C GLU A 130 4.26 12.01 10.41
N PRO A 131 5.11 11.29 9.66
CA PRO A 131 6.53 11.58 9.64
C PRO A 131 6.72 13.04 9.28
N LYS A 132 7.55 13.73 10.05
CA LYS A 132 7.93 15.12 9.78
C LYS A 132 8.57 15.14 8.38
N ALA A 133 7.84 15.65 7.39
CA ALA A 133 8.40 16.02 6.09
C ALA A 133 9.39 17.19 6.28
#